data_AF-A0AAP5JW18-F1
#
_entry.id   AF-A0AAP5JW18-F1
#
_cell.length_a   1.000
_cell.length_b   1.000
_cell.length_c   1.000
_cell.angle_alpha   90.00
_cell.angle_beta   90.00
_cell.angle_gamma   90.00
#
_symmetry.space_group_name_H-M   'P 1'
#
loop_
_entity.id
_entity.type
_entity.pdbx_description
1 polymer ?
#
loop_
_entity_poly.entity_id
_entity_poly.type
_entity_poly.pdbx_seq_one_letter_code
_entity_poly.pdbx_strand_id
1 'polypeptide(L)' 'MIALAWILAVLYSLNTGLRVAGIIWGKDASIRVANAIIASMTGLVVYFMIAFLRM' A
#
# COMPACT_ATOMS: atom_id res chain seq x y z
N MET A 1 9.28 8.01 18.15
CA MET A 1 8.99 8.05 16.68
C MET A 1 8.89 6.68 16.03
N ILE A 2 9.58 5.64 16.53
CA ILE A 2 9.60 4.31 15.89
C ILE A 2 8.24 3.58 15.92
N ALA A 3 7.49 3.70 17.02
CA ALA A 3 6.17 3.08 17.14
C ALA A 3 5.16 3.61 16.10
N LEU A 4 5.18 4.92 15.83
CA LEU A 4 4.33 5.54 14.81
C LEU A 4 4.67 5.02 13.40
N ALA A 5 5.96 4.84 13.09
CA ALA A 5 6.40 4.30 11.81
C ALA A 5 5.93 2.85 11.61
N TRP A 6 5.96 2.02 12.66
CA TRP A 6 5.41 0.66 12.62
C TRP A 6 3.90 0.65 12.40
N ILE A 7 3.15 1.53 13.09
CA ILE A 7 1.71 1.66 12.90
C ILE A 7 1.39 2.05 11.45
N LEU A 8 2.09 3.03 10.91
CA LEU A 8 1.93 3.47 9.52
C LEU A 8 2.27 2.36 8.52
N ALA A 9 3.35 1.60 8.75
CA ALA A 9 3.73 0.49 7.88
C ALA A 9 2.63 -0.57 7.81
N VAL A 10 2.00 -0.91 8.94
CA VAL A 10 0.87 -1.85 8.99
C VAL A 10 -0.34 -1.28 8.23
N LEU A 11 -0.71 -0.03 8.48
CA LEU A 11 -1.86 0.62 7.82
C LEU A 11 -1.70 0.68 6.30
N TYR A 12 -0.52 1.03 5.81
CA TYR A 12 -0.23 1.06 4.37
C TYR A 12 -0.23 -0.35 3.75
N SER A 13 0.24 -1.36 4.48
CA SER A 13 0.18 -2.76 4.04
C SER A 13 -1.27 -3.23 3.87
N LEU A 14 -2.14 -2.92 4.85
CA LEU A 14 -3.57 -3.23 4.79
C LEU A 14 -4.26 -2.51 3.61
N ASN A 15 -3.98 -1.21 3.42
CA ASN A 15 -4.51 -0.44 2.30
C ASN A 15 -4.09 -1.03 0.94
N THR A 16 -2.85 -1.50 0.83
CA THR A 16 -2.36 -2.19 -0.37
C THR A 16 -3.18 -3.45 -0.65
N GLY A 17 -3.43 -4.29 0.36
CA GLY A 17 -4.26 -5.49 0.22
C GLY A 17 -5.69 -5.20 -0.25
N LEU A 18 -6.34 -4.18 0.33
CA LEU A 18 -7.69 -3.76 -0.09
C LEU A 18 -7.73 -3.28 -1.54
N ARG A 19 -6.71 -2.53 -1.98
CA ARG A 19 -6.62 -2.06 -3.36
C ARG A 19 -6.36 -3.18 -4.34
N VAL A 20 -5.52 -4.15 -3.98
CA VAL A 20 -5.31 -5.36 -4.79
C VAL A 20 -6.61 -6.14 -4.95
N ALA A 21 -7.43 -6.27 -3.90
CA ALA A 21 -8.77 -6.83 -4.02
C ALA A 21 -9.64 -6.01 -5.00
N GLY A 22 -9.57 -4.68 -4.95
CA GLY A 22 -10.24 -3.80 -5.91
C GLY A 22 -9.74 -3.91 -7.36
N ILE A 23 -8.50 -4.38 -7.60
CA ILE A 23 -7.99 -4.68 -8.95
C ILE A 23 -8.56 -6.00 -9.47
N ILE A 24 -8.70 -7.01 -8.60
CA ILE A 24 -9.16 -8.35 -8.99
C ILE A 24 -10.70 -8.36 -9.16
N TRP A 25 -11.43 -7.70 -8.26
CA TRP A 25 -12.89 -7.75 -8.16
C TRP A 25 -13.59 -6.50 -8.73
N GLY A 26 -12.83 -5.48 -9.15
CA GLY A 26 -13.39 -4.26 -9.72
C GLY A 26 -14.09 -4.51 -11.06
N LYS A 27 -15.29 -3.95 -11.24
CA LYS A 27 -16.06 -4.08 -12.50
C LYS A 27 -15.52 -3.19 -13.62
N ASP A 28 -15.07 -1.98 -13.29
CA ASP A 28 -14.62 -1.01 -14.28
C ASP A 28 -13.11 -1.01 -14.45
N ALA A 29 -12.63 -1.01 -15.70
CA ALA A 29 -11.20 -0.97 -16.01
C ALA A 29 -10.51 0.28 -15.42
N SER A 30 -11.18 1.44 -15.43
CA SER A 30 -10.68 2.68 -14.84
C SER A 30 -10.42 2.54 -13.33
N ILE A 31 -11.34 1.92 -12.60
CA ILE A 31 -11.22 1.69 -11.15
C ILE A 31 -10.08 0.70 -10.86
N ARG A 32 -9.96 -0.36 -11.66
CA ARG A 32 -8.87 -1.35 -11.51
C ARG A 32 -7.50 -0.72 -11.74
N VAL A 33 -7.37 0.12 -12.77
CA VAL A 33 -6.12 0.85 -13.06
C VAL A 33 -5.79 1.85 -11.95
N ALA A 34 -6.77 2.63 -11.48
CA ALA A 34 -6.57 3.55 -10.36
C ALA A 34 -6.12 2.81 -9.09
N ASN A 35 -6.74 1.67 -8.79
CA ASN A 35 -6.35 0.82 -7.66
C ASN A 35 -4.94 0.24 -7.84
N ALA A 36 -4.55 -0.14 -9.05
CA ALA A 36 -3.21 -0.67 -9.35
C ALA A 36 -2.10 0.38 -9.16
N ILE A 37 -2.33 1.60 -9.64
CA ILE A 37 -1.38 2.71 -9.46
C ILE A 37 -1.19 2.98 -7.96
N ILE A 38 -2.29 3.12 -7.22
CA ILE A 38 -2.22 3.49 -5.81
C ILE A 38 -1.64 2.34 -4.96
N ALA A 39 -1.97 1.07 -5.27
CA ALA A 39 -1.36 -0.08 -4.61
C ALA A 39 0.16 -0.11 -4.81
N SER A 40 0.63 0.19 -6.03
CA SER A 40 2.07 0.22 -6.35
C SER A 40 2.81 1.33 -5.61
N MET A 41 2.24 2.54 -5.56
CA MET A 41 2.81 3.64 -4.77
C MET A 41 2.82 3.33 -3.28
N THR A 42 1.76 2.69 -2.78
CA THR A 42 1.67 2.33 -1.36
C THR A 42 2.72 1.28 -0.99
N GLY A 43 2.95 0.29 -1.84
CA GLY A 43 4.02 -0.69 -1.67
C GLY A 43 5.42 -0.08 -1.63
N LEU A 44 5.69 0.91 -2.50
CA LEU A 44 6.94 1.67 -2.47
C LEU A 44 7.14 2.43 -1.15
N VAL A 45 6.09 3.09 -0.64
CA VAL A 45 6.15 3.78 0.66
C VAL A 45 6.49 2.80 1.78
N VAL A 46 5.82 1.64 1.84
CA VAL A 46 6.10 0.60 2.86
C VAL A 46 7.53 0.09 2.75
N TYR A 47 8.02 -0.16 1.53
CA TYR A 47 9.40 -0.59 1.30
C TYR A 47 10.41 0.41 1.86
N PHE A 48 10.27 1.70 1.54
CA PHE A 48 11.16 2.74 2.06
C PHE A 48 11.04 2.89 3.57
N MET A 49 9.83 2.83 4.14
CA MET A 49 9.65 2.89 5.59
C MET A 49 10.37 1.75 6.32
N ILE A 50 10.30 0.53 5.80
CA ILE A 50 11.03 -0.64 6.36
C ILE A 50 12.54 -0.46 6.18
N ALA A 51 12.99 0.05 5.03
CA ALA A 51 14.41 0.29 4.77
C ALA A 51 15.00 1.32 5.75
N PHE A 52 14.29 2.43 5.99
CA PHE A 52 14.71 3.46 6.98
C PHE A 52 14.65 2.96 8.43
N LEU A 53 13.69 2.09 8.78
CA LEU A 53 13.59 1.50 10.12
C LEU A 53 14.70 0.49 10.43
N ARG A 54 15.39 -0.03 9.42
CA ARG A 54 16.48 -1.00 9.56
C ARG A 54 17.88 -0.35 9.60
N MET A 55 17.99 0.95 9.34
CA MET A 55 19.22 1.73 9.54
C MET A 55 19.29 2.28 10.97
#